data_AF-A0A3S1FQD7-F1
#
_entry.id   AF-A0A3S1FQD7-F1
#
_cell.length_a   1.000
_cell.length_b   1.000
_cell.length_c   1.000
_cell.angle_alpha   90.00
_cell.angle_beta   90.00
_cell.angle_gamma   90.00
#
_symmetry.space_group_name_H-M   'P 1'
#
loop_
_entity.id
_entity.type
_entity.pdbx_description
1 polymer ?
#
loop_
_entity_poly.entity_id
_entity_poly.type
_entity_poly.pdbx_seq_one_letter_code
_entity_poly.pdbx_strand_id
1 'polypeptide(L)' 'MKFMVSFVEVVKRNYFDFEVLPRCWVVERTFDWLERYRRARSDSQMLPEVSEAIVYAAMDKLMLNRFVC' A
#
# COMPACT_ATOMS: atom_id res chain seq x y z
N MET A 1 -1.47 22.66 3.52
CA MET A 1 -2.09 21.41 3.04
C MET A 1 -1.00 20.41 2.75
N LYS A 2 -0.64 19.62 3.77
CA LYS A 2 0.42 18.61 3.68
C LYS A 2 -0.32 17.29 3.50
N PHE A 3 -0.70 17.02 2.26
CA PHE A 3 -1.28 15.73 1.89
C PHE A 3 -0.23 14.68 2.18
N MET A 4 -0.49 13.89 3.21
CA MET A 4 0.23 12.68 3.52
C MET A 4 -0.16 11.62 2.51
N VAL A 5 0.25 11.82 1.26
CA VAL A 5 0.46 10.73 0.32
C VAL A 5 1.95 10.53 0.40
N SER A 6 2.40 9.47 1.06
CA SER A 6 3.73 8.94 0.84
C SER A 6 3.96 8.95 -0.67
N PHE A 7 4.83 9.84 -1.14
CA PHE A 7 5.23 9.91 -2.54
C PHE A 7 5.89 8.57 -2.83
N VAL A 8 5.10 7.58 -3.26
CA VAL A 8 5.60 6.65 -4.25
C VAL A 8 5.96 7.58 -5.41
N GLU A 9 7.25 7.82 -5.61
CA GLU A 9 7.67 8.50 -6.82
C GLU A 9 7.16 7.65 -7.97
N VAL A 10 6.11 8.13 -8.63
CA VAL A 10 5.60 7.51 -9.85
C VAL A 10 6.70 7.77 -10.87
N VAL A 11 7.63 6.83 -10.96
CA VAL A 11 8.70 6.85 -11.95
C VAL A 11 8.01 6.95 -13.30
N LYS A 12 8.26 8.05 -14.01
CA LYS A 12 7.77 8.23 -15.38
C LYS A 12 8.28 7.04 -16.20
N ARG A 13 7.37 6.31 -16.86
CA ARG A 13 7.76 5.25 -17.81
C ARG A 13 8.67 5.88 -18.87
N ASN A 14 9.95 5.49 -18.88
CA ASN A 14 10.96 6.03 -19.79
C ASN A 14 11.41 4.99 -20.84
N TYR A 15 10.61 3.96 -21.07
CA TYR A 15 10.92 2.85 -21.97
C TYR A 15 9.79 2.68 -22.98
N PHE A 16 10.16 2.49 -24.25
CA PHE A 16 9.21 2.21 -25.34
C PHE A 16 8.70 0.76 -25.33
N ASP A 17 9.40 -0.13 -24.60
CA ASP A 17 9.09 -1.56 -24.48
C ASP A 17 8.83 -1.97 -23.01
N PHE A 18 8.11 -3.08 -22.83
CA PHE A 18 7.78 -3.64 -21.51
C PHE A 18 9.01 -4.29 -20.86
N GLU A 19 9.61 -3.60 -19.89
CA GLU A 19 10.67 -4.16 -19.04
C GLU A 19 10.08 -4.76 -17.76
N VAL A 20 10.43 -6.02 -17.47
CA VAL A 20 10.01 -6.68 -16.23
C VAL A 20 10.84 -6.12 -15.07
N LEU A 21 10.22 -5.23 -14.29
CA LEU A 21 10.84 -4.69 -13.09
C LEU A 21 10.95 -5.78 -12.00
N PRO A 22 12.16 -6.12 -11.54
CA PRO A 22 12.33 -7.13 -10.52
C PRO A 22 11.66 -6.66 -9.23
N ARG A 23 10.74 -7.47 -8.69
CA ARG A 23 9.99 -7.26 -7.44
C ARG A 23 8.78 -6.31 -7.49
N CYS A 24 8.28 -5.93 -8.67
CA CYS A 24 6.98 -5.23 -8.78
C CYS A 24 5.83 -5.96 -8.08
N TRP A 25 5.84 -7.29 -8.09
CA TRP A 25 4.84 -8.13 -7.41
C TRP A 25 4.74 -7.86 -5.91
N VAL A 26 5.81 -7.40 -5.25
CA VAL A 26 5.78 -7.12 -3.80
C VAL A 26 4.82 -5.98 -3.51
N VAL A 27 4.87 -4.93 -4.33
CA VAL A 27 3.99 -3.75 -4.22
C VAL A 27 2.54 -4.15 -4.48
N GLU A 28 2.29 -4.91 -5.55
CA GLU A 28 0.94 -5.41 -5.85
C GLU A 28 0.39 -6.29 -4.73
N ARG A 29 1.24 -7.13 -4.12
CA ARG A 29 0.84 -7.98 -2.99
C ARG A 29 0.52 -7.18 -1.74
N THR A 30 1.25 -6.10 -1.46
CA THR A 30 0.87 -5.19 -0.37
C THR A 30 -0.48 -4.53 -0.62
N PHE A 31 -0.78 -4.15 -1.86
CA PHE A 31 -2.10 -3.61 -2.21
C PHE A 31 -3.21 -4.64 -2.10
N ASP A 32 -3.00 -5.90 -2.53
CA ASP A 32 -3.97 -7.00 -2.35
C ASP A 32 -4.27 -7.26 -0.86
N TRP A 33 -3.28 -7.16 0.03
CA TRP A 33 -3.52 -7.29 1.48
C TRP A 33 -4.30 -6.11 2.05
N LEU A 34 -3.97 -4.88 1.64
CA LEU A 34 -4.69 -3.68 2.07
C LEU A 34 -6.14 -3.66 1.56
N GLU A 35 -6.37 -4.07 0.32
CA GLU A 35 -7.71 -4.14 -0.27
C GLU A 35 -8.60 -5.18 0.41
N ARG A 36 -8.01 -6.31 0.85
CA ARG A 36 -8.70 -7.33 1.67
C ARG A 36 -9.00 -6.85 3.08
N TYR A 37 -8.26 -5.87 3.60
CA TYR A 37 -8.55 -5.28 4.91
C TYR A 37 -9.73 -4.33 4.78
N ARG A 38 -10.94 -4.81 5.12
CA ARG A 38 -12.22 -4.09 4.95
C ARG A 38 -12.22 -2.63 5.43
N ARG A 39 -11.42 -2.29 6.46
CA ARG A 39 -11.30 -0.93 7.02
C ARG A 39 -10.35 -0.03 6.22
N ALA A 40 -9.42 -0.59 5.44
CA ALA A 40 -8.54 0.13 4.52
C ALA A 40 -9.16 0.31 3.12
N ARG A 41 -10.41 -0.12 2.93
CA ARG A 41 -11.12 0.01 1.65
C ARG A 41 -11.33 1.50 1.34
N SER A 42 -10.36 2.05 0.59
CA SER A 42 -10.32 3.33 -0.11
C SER A 42 -11.38 4.34 0.36
N ASP A 43 -11.29 4.79 1.61
CA ASP A 43 -12.05 5.95 2.06
C ASP A 43 -11.19 7.19 1.78
N SER A 44 -11.25 7.67 0.54
CA SER A 44 -10.49 8.85 0.08
C SER A 44 -10.96 10.16 0.73
N GLN A 45 -12.02 10.10 1.54
CA GLN A 45 -12.61 11.23 2.25
C GLN A 45 -12.19 11.29 3.72
N MET A 46 -11.50 10.27 4.24
CA MET A 46 -10.96 10.29 5.59
C MET A 46 -9.72 11.19 5.70
N LEU A 47 -9.52 11.73 6.90
CA LEU A 47 -8.30 12.45 7.26
C LEU A 47 -7.05 11.59 6.96
N PRO A 48 -5.98 12.16 6.38
CA PRO A 48 -4.76 11.42 6.04
C PRO A 48 -4.14 10.68 7.23
N GLU A 49 -4.31 11.20 8.44
CA GLU A 49 -3.82 10.59 9.68
C GLU A 49 -4.55 9.29 10.01
N VAL A 50 -5.84 9.21 9.69
CA VAL A 50 -6.67 8.02 9.93
C VAL A 50 -6.35 6.95 8.90
N SER A 51 -6.18 7.33 7.64
CA SER A 51 -5.78 6.38 6.59
C SER A 51 -4.40 5.81 6.86
N GLU A 52 -3.46 6.61 7.37
CA GLU A 52 -2.15 6.13 7.81
C GLU A 52 -2.24 5.08 8.92
N ALA A 53 -2.97 5.40 9.99
CA ALA A 53 -3.15 4.49 11.13
C ALA A 53 -3.77 3.15 10.70
N ILE A 54 -4.68 3.19 9.72
CA ILE A 54 -5.32 2.01 9.15
C ILE A 54 -4.31 1.14 8.37
N VAL A 55 -3.38 1.74 7.60
CA VAL A 55 -2.31 1.02 6.90
C VAL A 55 -1.38 0.32 7.89
N TYR A 56 -0.92 1.03 8.93
CA TYR A 56 -0.06 0.42 9.96
C TYR A 56 -0.78 -0.74 10.67
N ALA A 57 -2.02 -0.54 11.10
CA ALA A 57 -2.81 -1.60 11.74
C ALA A 57 -3.02 -2.83 10.84
N ALA A 58 -3.18 -2.62 9.52
CA ALA A 58 -3.28 -3.73 8.56
C ALA A 58 -1.96 -4.52 8.45
N MET A 59 -0.82 -3.83 8.44
CA MET A 59 0.50 -4.46 8.42
C MET A 59 0.80 -5.21 9.72
N ASP A 60 0.48 -4.63 10.89
CA ASP A 60 0.63 -5.30 12.18
C ASP A 60 -0.17 -6.59 12.25
N LYS A 61 -1.43 -6.57 11.80
CA LYS A 61 -2.28 -7.76 11.72
C LYS A 61 -1.66 -8.84 10.82
N LEU A 62 -1.10 -8.45 9.69
CA LEU A 62 -0.45 -9.39 8.77
C LEU A 62 0.81 -10.00 9.39
N MET A 63 1.62 -9.21 10.10
CA MET A 63 2.80 -9.69 10.80
C MET A 63 2.41 -10.63 11.95
N LEU A 64 1.44 -10.25 12.78
CA LEU A 64 0.91 -11.10 13.86
C LEU A 64 0.40 -12.44 13.33
N ASN A 65 -0.35 -12.45 12.23
CA ASN A 65 -0.83 -13.68 11.61
C ASN A 65 0.30 -14.59 11.10
N ARG A 66 1.48 -14.04 10.78
CA ARG A 66 2.65 -14.83 10.35
C ARG A 66 3.48 -15.36 11.52
N PHE A 67 3.46 -14.66 12.65
CA PHE A 67 4.19 -15.06 13.85
C PHE A 67 3.45 -16.09 14.71
N VAL A 68 2.12 -16.09 14.68
CA VAL A 68 1.28 -17.02 15.47
C VAL A 68 1.10 -18.37 14.74
N CYS A 69 1.90 -18.65 13.71
CA CYS A 69 1.97 -19.95 13.04
C CYS A 69 2.89 -20.92 13.79
#